data_AF-A0A0F6SGT7-F1
#
_entry.id   AF-A0A0F6SGT7-F1
#
_cell.length_a   1.000
_cell.length_b   1.000
_cell.length_c   1.000
_cell.angle_alpha   90.00
_cell.angle_beta   90.00
_cell.angle_gamma   90.00
#
_symmetry.space_group_name_H-M   'P 1'
#
loop_
_entity.id
_entity.type
_entity.pdbx_description
1 polymer ?
#
loop_
_entity_poly.entity_id
_entity_poly.type
_entity_poly.pdbx_seq_one_letter_code
_entity_poly.pdbx_strand_id
1 'polypeptide(L)'
;MSRFPDPLSPPYAPEVEAALTEMMPRGAPVPPLALFRFFAHHPALMEVMRPFARVLLGARGAALAPRDREIVILRATARARCEYEWGVHVAFFASRVGLDDATVRATVHGPIDGLGARDRLLVRAVDALHEDATLDDTLRAELATVLSPEQIVELLVLAGWYRTIACVANGAGLANEPWAPSFP
;
A
#
# COMPACT_ATOMS: atom_id res chain seq x y z
N MET A 1 -24.62 20.76 -5.68
CA MET A 1 -23.79 19.72 -6.34
C MET A 1 -22.39 19.80 -5.74
N SER A 2 -21.82 18.67 -5.32
CA SER A 2 -20.47 18.63 -4.72
C SER A 2 -19.43 19.10 -5.75
N ARG A 3 -18.46 19.91 -5.33
CA ARG A 3 -17.30 20.32 -6.15
C ARG A 3 -16.16 19.30 -6.10
N PHE A 4 -16.35 18.18 -5.41
CA PHE A 4 -15.32 17.15 -5.26
C PHE A 4 -15.19 16.34 -6.55
N PRO A 5 -13.97 16.09 -7.08
CA PRO A 5 -13.79 15.40 -8.35
C PRO A 5 -13.96 13.89 -8.22
N ASP A 6 -14.61 13.27 -9.21
CA ASP A 6 -14.60 11.81 -9.40
C ASP A 6 -13.33 11.37 -10.13
N PRO A 7 -12.87 10.11 -10.01
CA PRO A 7 -11.81 9.58 -10.85
C PRO A 7 -12.09 9.79 -12.35
N LEU A 8 -11.09 10.20 -13.12
CA LEU A 8 -11.25 10.41 -14.56
C LEU A 8 -11.79 9.16 -15.26
N SER A 9 -12.62 9.35 -16.29
CA SER A 9 -13.19 8.28 -17.11
C SER A 9 -12.73 8.43 -18.56
N PRO A 10 -12.58 7.32 -19.31
CA PRO A 10 -12.22 7.40 -20.71
C PRO A 10 -13.35 8.04 -21.55
N PRO A 11 -13.05 8.61 -22.74
CA PRO A 11 -11.71 8.71 -23.33
C PRO A 11 -10.82 9.73 -22.59
N TYR A 12 -9.54 9.38 -22.40
CA TYR A 12 -8.56 10.26 -21.77
C TYR A 12 -7.88 11.17 -22.81
N ALA A 13 -7.37 12.32 -22.37
CA ALA A 13 -6.39 13.05 -23.16
C ALA A 13 -5.12 12.18 -23.35
N PRO A 14 -4.41 12.26 -24.48
CA PRO A 14 -3.25 11.41 -24.77
C PRO A 14 -2.17 11.42 -23.68
N GLU A 15 -1.92 12.57 -23.08
CA GLU A 15 -0.92 12.75 -22.02
C GLU A 15 -1.33 12.03 -20.72
N VAL A 16 -2.63 12.07 -20.39
CA VAL A 16 -3.21 11.37 -19.24
C VAL A 16 -3.19 9.85 -19.48
N GLU A 17 -3.54 9.41 -20.67
CA GLU A 17 -3.51 7.99 -21.03
C GLU A 17 -2.09 7.41 -20.93
N ALA A 18 -1.09 8.15 -21.43
CA ALA A 18 0.31 7.77 -21.31
C ALA A 18 0.75 7.68 -19.85
N ALA A 19 0.42 8.69 -19.03
CA ALA A 19 0.76 8.72 -17.61
C ALA A 19 0.13 7.55 -16.83
N LEU A 20 -1.16 7.25 -17.07
CA LEU A 20 -1.86 6.13 -16.44
C LEU A 20 -1.26 4.79 -16.85
N THR A 21 -0.92 4.62 -18.14
CA THR A 21 -0.28 3.41 -18.66
C THR A 21 1.06 3.16 -17.99
N GLU A 22 1.87 4.19 -17.75
CA GLU A 22 3.16 4.07 -17.08
C GLU A 22 3.07 3.74 -15.58
N MET A 23 1.93 4.02 -14.93
CA MET A 23 1.70 3.64 -13.53
C MET A 23 1.27 2.19 -13.37
N MET A 24 0.72 1.57 -14.42
CA MET A 24 0.29 0.18 -14.38
C MET A 24 1.46 -0.78 -14.65
N PRO A 25 1.45 -1.99 -14.07
CA PRO A 25 2.33 -3.05 -14.53
C PRO A 25 2.16 -3.26 -16.04
N ARG A 26 3.26 -3.49 -16.76
CA ARG A 26 3.22 -3.74 -18.20
C ARG A 26 2.29 -4.92 -18.50
N GLY A 27 1.32 -4.70 -19.39
CA GLY A 27 0.35 -5.74 -19.78
C GLY A 27 -0.66 -6.11 -18.67
N ALA A 28 -0.88 -5.23 -17.69
CA ALA A 28 -1.91 -5.45 -16.68
C ALA A 28 -3.27 -5.76 -17.35
N PRO A 29 -3.96 -6.86 -16.96
CA PRO A 29 -5.22 -7.28 -17.58
C PRO A 29 -6.44 -6.48 -17.09
N VAL A 30 -6.21 -5.39 -16.37
CA VAL A 30 -7.23 -4.53 -15.77
C VAL A 30 -7.04 -3.08 -16.23
N PRO A 31 -8.10 -2.26 -16.27
CA PRO A 31 -7.97 -0.83 -16.56
C PRO A 31 -7.13 -0.11 -15.48
N PRO A 32 -6.67 1.12 -15.74
CA PRO A 32 -6.01 1.94 -14.73
C PRO A 32 -6.87 2.08 -13.47
N LEU A 33 -6.23 1.84 -12.32
CA LEU A 33 -6.88 1.88 -11.01
C LEU A 33 -7.59 3.22 -10.78
N ALA A 34 -8.73 3.21 -10.10
CA ALA A 34 -9.50 4.40 -9.74
C ALA A 34 -8.64 5.44 -9.02
N LEU A 35 -7.73 4.99 -8.14
CA LEU A 35 -6.77 5.86 -7.46
C LEU A 35 -5.84 6.59 -8.45
N PHE A 36 -5.33 5.90 -9.47
CA PHE A 36 -4.44 6.53 -10.46
C PHE A 36 -5.22 7.53 -11.32
N ARG A 37 -6.45 7.17 -11.70
CA ARG A 37 -7.38 8.07 -12.40
C ARG A 37 -7.78 9.28 -11.56
N PHE A 38 -7.77 9.16 -10.23
CA PHE A 38 -7.98 10.28 -9.32
C PHE A 38 -6.73 11.18 -9.25
N PHE A 39 -5.54 10.61 -9.12
CA PHE A 39 -4.28 11.39 -9.13
C PHE A 39 -4.05 12.16 -10.43
N ALA A 40 -4.60 11.69 -11.55
CA ALA A 40 -4.50 12.37 -12.84
C ALA A 40 -5.16 13.77 -12.88
N HIS A 41 -5.99 14.13 -11.88
CA HIS A 41 -6.43 15.53 -11.68
C HIS A 41 -5.29 16.48 -11.30
N HIS A 42 -4.14 15.96 -10.86
CA HIS A 42 -2.95 16.74 -10.51
C HIS A 42 -1.68 16.18 -11.17
N PRO A 43 -1.47 16.41 -12.48
CA PRO A 43 -0.38 15.80 -13.26
C PRO A 43 1.01 15.97 -12.64
N ALA A 44 1.35 17.17 -12.17
CA ALA A 44 2.66 17.43 -11.56
C ALA A 44 2.92 16.59 -10.29
N LEU A 45 1.87 16.23 -9.54
CA LEU A 45 2.01 15.39 -8.35
C LEU A 45 2.13 13.92 -8.77
N MET A 46 1.32 13.49 -9.74
CA MET A 46 1.38 12.13 -10.31
C MET A 46 2.79 11.81 -10.87
N GLU A 47 3.42 12.76 -11.56
CA GLU A 47 4.77 12.60 -12.12
C GLU A 47 5.84 12.30 -11.07
N VAL A 48 5.78 12.97 -9.91
CA VAL A 48 6.77 12.77 -8.83
C VAL A 48 6.46 11.55 -7.97
N MET A 49 5.17 11.19 -7.83
CA MET A 49 4.75 10.01 -7.07
C MET A 49 5.15 8.70 -7.77
N ARG A 50 5.11 8.66 -9.10
CA ARG A 50 5.41 7.46 -9.88
C ARG A 50 6.79 6.85 -9.61
N PRO A 51 7.93 7.57 -9.73
CA PRO A 51 9.24 6.99 -9.44
C PRO A 51 9.39 6.57 -7.98
N PHE A 52 8.74 7.28 -7.05
CA PHE A 52 8.72 6.94 -5.63
C PHE A 52 7.98 5.62 -5.37
N ALA A 53 6.77 5.46 -5.92
CA ALA A 53 6.01 4.22 -5.83
C ALA A 53 6.77 3.03 -6.45
N ARG A 54 7.53 3.24 -7.53
CA ARG A 54 8.36 2.18 -8.13
C ARG A 54 9.46 1.66 -7.20
N VAL A 55 10.02 2.50 -6.33
CA VAL A 55 10.98 2.05 -5.30
C VAL A 55 10.25 1.20 -4.28
N LEU A 56 9.19 1.74 -3.68
CA LEU A 56 8.43 1.08 -2.61
C LEU A 56 7.72 -0.22 -3.05
N LEU A 57 7.32 -0.31 -4.32
CA LEU A 57 6.76 -1.52 -4.92
C LEU A 57 7.82 -2.51 -5.44
N GLY A 58 9.11 -2.22 -5.24
CA GLY A 58 10.21 -3.15 -5.55
C GLY A 58 10.57 -3.23 -7.01
N ALA A 59 10.04 -2.35 -7.86
CA ALA A 59 10.44 -2.22 -9.25
C ALA A 59 11.78 -1.46 -9.43
N ARG A 60 12.34 -0.91 -8.34
CA ARG A 60 13.63 -0.21 -8.34
C ARG A 60 14.28 -0.18 -6.95
N GLY A 61 15.11 -1.17 -6.62
CA GLY A 61 16.02 -1.09 -5.47
C GLY A 61 15.33 -1.08 -4.10
N ALA A 62 14.22 -1.81 -3.92
CA ALA A 62 13.69 -2.06 -2.59
C ALA A 62 14.66 -2.95 -1.79
N ALA A 63 14.91 -2.56 -0.54
CA ALA A 63 15.69 -3.29 0.44
C ALA A 63 14.82 -4.28 1.25
N LEU A 64 13.56 -3.94 1.51
CA LEU A 64 12.62 -4.86 2.15
C LEU A 64 12.25 -6.02 1.22
N ALA A 65 12.21 -7.23 1.78
CA ALA A 65 11.76 -8.41 1.05
C ALA A 65 10.31 -8.22 0.57
N PRO A 66 9.91 -8.77 -0.59
CA PRO A 66 8.55 -8.61 -1.11
C PRO A 66 7.44 -8.95 -0.11
N ARG A 67 7.62 -10.02 0.67
CA ARG A 67 6.67 -10.41 1.72
C ARG A 67 6.55 -9.35 2.82
N ASP A 68 7.67 -8.84 3.31
CA ASP A 68 7.69 -7.82 4.37
C ASP A 68 6.96 -6.56 3.92
N ARG A 69 7.18 -6.14 2.66
CA ARG A 69 6.50 -4.98 2.07
C ARG A 69 4.99 -5.16 2.07
N GLU A 70 4.49 -6.31 1.62
CA GLU A 70 3.05 -6.55 1.62
C GLU A 70 2.46 -6.63 3.04
N ILE A 71 3.15 -7.21 4.02
CA ILE A 71 2.69 -7.17 5.42
C ILE A 71 2.54 -5.73 5.90
N VAL A 72 3.54 -4.87 5.62
CA VAL A 72 3.53 -3.46 6.02
C VAL A 72 2.38 -2.72 5.33
N ILE A 73 2.22 -2.91 4.03
CA ILE A 73 1.18 -2.25 3.21
C ILE A 73 -0.22 -2.66 3.67
N LEU A 74 -0.48 -3.96 3.76
CA LEU A 74 -1.77 -4.49 4.16
C LEU A 74 -2.14 -4.04 5.57
N ARG A 75 -1.17 -4.03 6.51
CA ARG A 75 -1.45 -3.56 7.87
C ARG A 75 -1.68 -2.05 7.92
N ALA A 76 -0.90 -1.25 7.19
CA ALA A 76 -1.03 0.21 7.20
C ALA A 76 -2.38 0.67 6.61
N THR A 77 -2.81 0.03 5.52
CA THR A 77 -4.10 0.29 4.86
C THR A 77 -5.26 -0.17 5.73
N ALA A 78 -5.15 -1.33 6.40
CA ALA A 78 -6.14 -1.79 7.36
C ALA A 78 -6.30 -0.86 8.57
N ARG A 79 -5.19 -0.38 9.17
CA ARG A 79 -5.23 0.60 10.28
C ARG A 79 -5.89 1.91 9.86
N ALA A 80 -5.68 2.33 8.61
CA ALA A 80 -6.36 3.48 8.03
C ALA A 80 -7.81 3.22 7.55
N ARG A 81 -8.34 2.00 7.73
CA ARG A 81 -9.66 1.58 7.26
C ARG A 81 -9.85 1.77 5.74
N CYS A 82 -8.79 1.58 4.97
CA CYS A 82 -8.81 1.69 3.51
C CYS A 82 -8.91 0.31 2.86
N GLU A 83 -10.16 -0.14 2.64
CA GLU A 83 -10.46 -1.43 2.00
C GLU A 83 -10.01 -1.45 0.54
N TYR A 84 -10.12 -0.32 -0.15
CA TYR A 84 -9.72 -0.17 -1.55
C TYR A 84 -8.26 -0.60 -1.79
N GLU A 85 -7.31 0.01 -1.08
CA GLU A 85 -5.88 -0.30 -1.26
C GLU A 85 -5.53 -1.69 -0.77
N TRP A 86 -6.11 -2.09 0.37
CA TRP A 86 -5.91 -3.43 0.90
C TRP A 86 -6.33 -4.49 -0.13
N GLY A 87 -7.52 -4.34 -0.72
CA GLY A 87 -8.06 -5.28 -1.70
C GLY A 87 -7.22 -5.34 -2.98
N VAL A 88 -6.77 -4.19 -3.48
CA VAL A 88 -5.83 -4.12 -4.62
C VAL A 88 -4.55 -4.91 -4.32
N HIS A 89 -3.97 -4.72 -3.13
CA HIS A 89 -2.74 -5.38 -2.73
C HIS A 89 -2.91 -6.89 -2.52
N VAL A 90 -4.01 -7.32 -1.88
CA VAL A 90 -4.33 -8.74 -1.74
C VAL A 90 -4.45 -9.41 -3.11
N ALA A 91 -5.21 -8.82 -4.03
CA ALA A 91 -5.44 -9.41 -5.34
C ALA A 91 -4.16 -9.56 -6.18
N PHE A 92 -3.25 -8.58 -6.13
CA PHE A 92 -2.06 -8.58 -6.98
C PHE A 92 -0.83 -9.24 -6.38
N PHE A 93 -0.66 -9.21 -5.06
CA PHE A 93 0.63 -9.56 -4.45
C PHE A 93 0.56 -10.67 -3.41
N ALA A 94 -0.56 -10.87 -2.71
CA ALA A 94 -0.61 -11.80 -1.57
C ALA A 94 -0.13 -13.21 -1.92
N SER A 95 -0.70 -13.82 -2.97
CA SER A 95 -0.31 -15.17 -3.40
C SER A 95 1.13 -15.25 -3.90
N ARG A 96 1.63 -14.19 -4.56
CA ARG A 96 2.98 -14.13 -5.13
C ARG A 96 4.08 -14.09 -4.07
N VAL A 97 3.75 -13.59 -2.87
CA VAL A 97 4.68 -13.52 -1.74
C VAL A 97 4.33 -14.52 -0.63
N GLY A 98 3.47 -15.50 -0.94
CA GLY A 98 3.11 -16.61 -0.08
C GLY A 98 2.29 -16.23 1.16
N LEU A 99 1.50 -15.15 1.10
CA LEU A 99 0.53 -14.84 2.15
C LEU A 99 -0.67 -15.76 1.99
N ASP A 100 -0.91 -16.60 3.00
CA ASP A 100 -2.13 -17.41 3.08
C ASP A 100 -3.30 -16.58 3.63
N ASP A 101 -4.51 -17.12 3.52
CA ASP A 101 -5.72 -16.42 3.95
C ASP A 101 -5.69 -16.07 5.44
N ALA A 102 -5.06 -16.90 6.27
CA ALA A 102 -4.93 -16.64 7.69
C ALA A 102 -4.05 -15.40 7.95
N THR A 103 -2.92 -15.30 7.26
CA THR A 103 -2.02 -14.15 7.32
C THR A 103 -2.70 -12.90 6.78
N VAL A 104 -3.35 -12.99 5.61
CA VAL A 104 -4.10 -11.88 5.01
C VAL A 104 -5.18 -11.39 5.97
N ARG A 105 -5.96 -12.29 6.57
CA ARG A 105 -6.98 -11.91 7.56
C ARG A 105 -6.36 -11.17 8.75
N ALA A 106 -5.30 -11.71 9.33
CA ALA A 106 -4.61 -11.11 10.48
C ALA A 106 -4.07 -9.70 10.22
N THR A 107 -3.84 -9.30 8.95
CA THR A 107 -3.47 -7.91 8.63
C THR A 107 -4.61 -6.91 8.94
N VAL A 108 -5.87 -7.35 8.85
CA VAL A 108 -7.05 -6.52 9.13
C VAL A 108 -7.57 -6.78 10.54
N HIS A 109 -7.96 -8.02 10.79
CA HIS A 109 -8.64 -8.48 12.00
C HIS A 109 -8.08 -9.84 12.43
N GLY A 110 -7.96 -10.07 13.73
CA GLY A 110 -7.58 -11.37 14.29
C GLY A 110 -6.27 -11.36 15.07
N PRO A 111 -5.94 -12.49 15.71
CA PRO A 111 -4.77 -12.60 16.57
C PRO A 111 -3.49 -12.61 15.74
N ILE A 112 -2.58 -11.67 16.03
CA ILE A 112 -1.25 -11.63 15.41
C ILE A 112 -0.31 -12.71 15.96
N ASP A 113 -0.71 -13.41 17.03
CA ASP A 113 0.07 -14.49 17.66
C ASP A 113 0.21 -15.72 16.75
N GLY A 114 -0.74 -15.93 15.84
CA GLY A 114 -0.67 -16.99 14.83
C GLY A 114 0.30 -16.68 13.68
N LEU A 115 0.80 -15.45 13.58
CA LEU A 115 1.77 -15.06 12.56
C LEU A 115 3.18 -15.56 12.90
N GLY A 116 4.01 -15.70 11.86
CA GLY A 116 5.45 -15.85 12.03
C GLY A 116 6.03 -14.67 12.82
N ALA A 117 7.13 -14.91 13.54
CA ALA A 117 7.73 -13.89 14.41
C ALA A 117 8.09 -12.58 13.68
N ARG A 118 8.57 -12.70 12.43
CA ARG A 118 8.88 -11.55 11.58
C ARG A 118 7.63 -10.77 11.17
N ASP A 119 6.60 -11.45 10.66
CA ASP A 119 5.34 -10.81 10.25
C ASP A 119 4.67 -10.10 11.44
N ARG A 120 4.63 -10.75 12.61
CA ARG A 120 4.12 -10.14 13.85
C ARG A 120 4.90 -8.90 14.26
N LEU A 121 6.23 -8.93 14.14
CA LEU A 121 7.08 -7.78 14.46
C LEU A 121 6.78 -6.59 13.53
N LEU A 122 6.63 -6.84 12.23
CA LEU A 122 6.27 -5.81 11.25
C LEU A 122 4.87 -5.24 11.52
N VAL A 123 3.89 -6.09 11.86
CA VAL A 123 2.54 -5.65 12.24
C VAL A 123 2.58 -4.73 13.47
N ARG A 124 3.32 -5.11 14.52
CA ARG A 124 3.51 -4.28 15.72
C ARG A 124 4.17 -2.94 15.39
N ALA A 125 5.17 -2.93 14.51
CA ALA A 125 5.84 -1.71 14.07
C ALA A 125 4.86 -0.77 13.35
N VAL A 126 4.05 -1.30 12.43
CA VAL A 126 3.05 -0.50 11.72
C VAL A 126 1.97 0.03 12.67
N ASP A 127 1.53 -0.77 13.64
CA ASP A 127 0.53 -0.34 14.63
C ASP A 127 1.04 0.83 15.47
N ALA A 128 2.25 0.73 16.00
CA ALA A 128 2.88 1.81 16.78
C ALA A 128 3.09 3.08 15.95
N LEU A 129 3.55 2.95 14.70
CA LEU A 129 3.72 4.11 13.80
C LEU A 129 2.40 4.74 13.41
N HIS A 130 1.33 3.95 13.28
CA HIS A 130 0.01 4.48 12.93
C HIS A 130 -0.63 5.25 14.10
N GLU A 131 -0.49 4.72 15.32
CA GLU A 131 -1.08 5.30 16.52
C GLU A 131 -0.29 6.51 17.02
N ASP A 132 1.02 6.34 17.21
CA ASP A 132 1.85 7.30 17.94
C ASP A 132 2.90 8.00 17.07
N ALA A 133 3.02 7.60 15.79
CA ALA A 133 4.07 8.05 14.88
C ALA A 133 5.50 7.87 15.45
N THR A 134 5.67 6.89 16.33
CA THR A 134 6.95 6.55 16.95
C THR A 134 7.03 5.06 17.24
N LEU A 135 8.23 4.61 17.59
CA LEU A 135 8.51 3.28 18.12
C LEU A 135 9.07 3.48 19.53
N ASP A 136 8.88 2.52 20.44
CA ASP A 136 9.62 2.52 21.70
C ASP A 136 11.02 1.90 21.51
N ASP A 137 11.86 1.96 22.54
CA ASP A 137 13.23 1.43 22.48
C ASP A 137 13.26 -0.09 22.31
N THR A 138 12.29 -0.80 22.88
CA THR A 138 12.16 -2.25 22.76
C THR A 138 11.90 -2.66 21.31
N LEU A 139 10.92 -2.04 20.65
CA LEU A 139 10.55 -2.33 19.28
C LEU A 139 11.63 -1.89 18.28
N ARG A 140 12.31 -0.76 18.54
CA ARG A 140 13.51 -0.36 17.78
C ARG A 140 14.61 -1.43 17.86
N ALA A 141 14.92 -1.91 19.07
CA ALA A 141 15.94 -2.92 19.26
C ALA A 141 15.58 -4.23 18.56
N GLU A 142 14.34 -4.70 18.70
CA GLU A 142 13.84 -5.91 18.03
C GLU A 142 13.95 -5.80 16.50
N LEU A 143 13.48 -4.70 15.91
CA LEU A 143 13.59 -4.48 14.46
C LEU A 143 15.05 -4.49 13.98
N ALA A 144 15.96 -3.86 14.72
CA ALA A 144 17.38 -3.81 14.39
C ALA A 144 18.08 -5.19 14.43
N THR A 145 17.50 -6.19 15.10
CA THR A 145 18.04 -7.57 15.06
C THR A 145 17.73 -8.31 13.77
N VAL A 146 16.71 -7.88 13.01
CA VAL A 146 16.22 -8.61 11.82
C VAL A 146 16.14 -7.77 10.55
N LEU A 147 16.36 -6.45 10.63
CA LEU A 147 16.37 -5.52 9.50
C LEU A 147 17.69 -4.76 9.44
N SER A 148 18.20 -4.55 8.21
CA SER A 148 19.32 -3.64 7.96
C SER A 148 18.89 -2.17 8.13
N PRO A 149 19.84 -1.23 8.27
CA PRO A 149 19.50 0.20 8.32
C PRO A 149 18.68 0.68 7.11
N GLU A 150 18.99 0.20 5.91
CA GLU A 150 18.26 0.53 4.69
C GLU A 150 16.81 0.01 4.72
N GLN A 151 16.62 -1.22 5.20
CA GLN A 151 15.29 -1.81 5.40
C GLN A 151 14.46 -1.09 6.45
N ILE A 152 15.09 -0.58 7.52
CA ILE A 152 14.41 0.21 8.55
C ILE A 152 13.92 1.54 7.96
N VAL A 153 14.76 2.25 7.19
CA VAL A 153 14.33 3.48 6.51
C VAL A 153 13.16 3.19 5.57
N GLU A 154 13.25 2.14 4.77
CA GLU A 154 12.16 1.76 3.86
C GLU A 154 10.87 1.38 4.61
N LEU A 155 10.94 0.63 5.72
CA LEU A 155 9.79 0.30 6.57
C LEU A 155 9.05 1.55 7.05
N LEU A 156 9.79 2.51 7.61
CA LEU A 156 9.21 3.75 8.15
C LEU A 156 8.53 4.57 7.04
N VAL A 157 9.21 4.72 5.91
CA VAL A 157 8.69 5.45 4.74
C VAL A 157 7.47 4.74 4.17
N LEU A 158 7.52 3.42 4.03
CA LEU A 158 6.45 2.62 3.45
C LEU A 158 5.17 2.68 4.30
N ALA A 159 5.29 2.57 5.62
CA ALA A 159 4.15 2.69 6.54
C ALA A 159 3.48 4.07 6.45
N GLY A 160 4.26 5.16 6.48
CA GLY A 160 3.75 6.52 6.34
C GLY A 160 3.18 6.81 4.95
N TRP A 161 3.81 6.26 3.92
CA TRP A 161 3.34 6.37 2.54
C TRP A 161 1.97 5.74 2.35
N TYR A 162 1.77 4.51 2.81
CA TYR A 162 0.48 3.85 2.66
C TYR A 162 -0.61 4.42 3.57
N ARG A 163 -0.25 5.07 4.68
CA ARG A 163 -1.19 5.92 5.42
C ARG A 163 -1.63 7.14 4.59
N THR A 164 -0.72 7.71 3.80
CA THR A 164 -1.02 8.85 2.89
C THR A 164 -1.91 8.40 1.73
N ILE A 165 -1.57 7.27 1.08
CA ILE A 165 -2.39 6.71 0.00
C ILE A 165 -3.78 6.33 0.52
N ALA A 166 -3.88 5.69 1.69
CA ALA A 166 -5.16 5.40 2.32
C ALA A 166 -5.98 6.65 2.62
N CYS A 167 -5.34 7.74 3.07
CA CYS A 167 -5.99 9.03 3.27
C CYS A 167 -6.58 9.57 1.96
N VAL A 168 -5.83 9.48 0.85
CA VAL A 168 -6.33 9.90 -0.47
C VAL A 168 -7.51 9.05 -0.92
N ALA A 169 -7.38 7.71 -0.89
CA ALA A 169 -8.44 6.82 -1.35
C ALA A 169 -9.74 6.99 -0.54
N ASN A 170 -9.64 7.04 0.79
CA ASN A 170 -10.78 7.27 1.67
C ASN A 170 -11.36 8.68 1.51
N GLY A 171 -10.49 9.70 1.45
CA GLY A 171 -10.90 11.10 1.26
C GLY A 171 -11.58 11.33 -0.09
N ALA A 172 -11.19 10.57 -1.11
CA ALA A 172 -11.83 10.57 -2.42
C ALA A 172 -13.11 9.72 -2.49
N GLY A 173 -13.41 8.94 -1.44
CA GLY A 173 -14.58 8.04 -1.43
C GLY A 173 -14.50 6.96 -2.50
N LEU A 174 -13.31 6.45 -2.81
CA LEU A 174 -13.14 5.43 -3.85
C LEU A 174 -13.86 4.14 -3.43
N ALA A 175 -14.76 3.66 -4.29
CA ALA A 175 -15.28 2.31 -4.18
C ALA A 175 -14.20 1.31 -4.56
N ASN A 176 -14.20 0.13 -3.93
CA ASN A 176 -13.30 -0.95 -4.29
C ASN A 176 -13.36 -1.25 -5.78
N GLU A 177 -12.22 -1.63 -6.34
CA GLU A 177 -12.19 -2.22 -7.66
C GLU A 177 -13.09 -3.47 -7.70
N PRO A 178 -13.88 -3.71 -8.76
CA PRO A 178 -14.88 -4.79 -8.76
C PRO A 178 -14.32 -6.21 -8.55
N TRP A 179 -13.02 -6.40 -8.79
CA TRP A 179 -12.30 -7.66 -8.65
C TRP A 179 -11.51 -7.76 -7.34
N ALA A 180 -11.43 -6.66 -6.57
CA ALA A 180 -10.65 -6.62 -5.34
C ALA A 180 -11.45 -7.29 -4.20
N PRO A 181 -10.81 -8.14 -3.38
CA PRO A 181 -11.43 -8.66 -2.16
C PRO A 181 -11.84 -7.54 -1.20
N SER A 182 -12.94 -7.74 -0.50
CA SER A 182 -13.32 -6.91 0.66
C SER A 182 -12.58 -7.36 1.91
N PHE A 183 -12.55 -6.49 2.93
CA PHE A 183 -12.08 -6.85 4.25
C PHE A 183 -12.80 -8.10 4.77
N PRO A 184 -12.09 -8.96 5.52
CA PRO A 184 -12.63 -10.18 6.08
C PRO A 184 -13.47 -9.95 7.34
#